data_AF-A0A920U1I8-F1
#
_entry.id   AF-A0A920U1I8-F1
#
_cell.length_a   1.000
_cell.length_b   1.000
_cell.length_c   1.000
_cell.angle_alpha   90.00
_cell.angle_beta   90.00
_cell.angle_gamma   90.00
#
_symmetry.space_group_name_H-M   'P 1'
#
loop_
_entity.id
_entity.type
_entity.pdbx_description
1 polymer ?
#
loop_
_entity_poly.entity_id
_entity_poly.type
_entity_poly.pdbx_seq_one_letter_code
_entity_poly.pdbx_strand_id
1 'polypeptide(L)' 'MTDIPEIITDGALIQSDIHSLPGESTYAGVTSFLRRPYRKDLTNIDAAVIGIPFDTATTNRPGARFGPRASATHRLA' A
#
# COMPACT_ATOMS: atom_id res chain seq x y z
N MET A 1 -19.58 16.79 -22.57
CA MET A 1 -19.74 17.48 -21.27
C MET A 1 -20.63 16.58 -20.41
N THR A 2 -20.16 15.47 -19.86
CA THR A 2 -18.92 15.25 -19.11
C THR A 2 -18.36 13.83 -19.36
N ASP A 3 -17.26 13.72 -20.10
CA ASP A 3 -16.42 12.52 -20.04
C ASP A 3 -15.60 12.64 -18.76
N ILE A 4 -16.20 12.28 -17.62
CA ILE A 4 -15.41 12.07 -16.41
C ILE A 4 -14.60 10.80 -16.72
N PRO A 5 -13.25 10.87 -16.82
CA PRO A 5 -12.47 9.65 -16.94
C PRO A 5 -12.87 8.76 -15.76
N GLU A 6 -13.24 7.52 -16.03
CA GLU A 6 -13.58 6.55 -14.99
C GLU A 6 -12.48 6.62 -13.93
N ILE A 7 -12.81 7.09 -12.72
CA ILE A 7 -11.86 7.16 -11.63
C ILE A 7 -11.66 5.72 -11.18
N ILE A 8 -10.70 5.07 -11.82
CA ILE A 8 -10.28 3.71 -11.52
C ILE A 8 -9.65 3.75 -10.12
N THR A 9 -10.46 3.37 -9.12
CA THR A 9 -10.07 3.25 -7.71
C THR A 9 -9.50 1.86 -7.47
N ASP A 10 -8.63 1.67 -6.46
CA ASP A 10 -7.98 0.39 -6.14
C ASP A 10 -6.84 -0.01 -7.09
N GLY A 11 -6.06 0.97 -7.54
CA GLY A 11 -4.82 0.83 -8.31
C GLY A 11 -3.83 -0.17 -7.70
N ALA A 12 -3.81 -0.32 -6.38
CA ALA A 12 -3.01 -1.35 -5.71
C ALA A 12 -3.37 -2.79 -6.14
N LEU A 13 -4.56 -3.04 -6.68
CA LEU A 13 -4.99 -4.34 -7.18
C LEU A 13 -5.01 -4.40 -8.71
N ILE A 14 -5.43 -3.33 -9.36
CA ILE A 14 -5.75 -3.33 -10.80
C ILE A 14 -4.64 -2.75 -11.68
N GLN A 15 -3.70 -2.00 -11.10
CA GLN A 15 -2.66 -1.35 -11.91
C GLN A 15 -1.70 -2.38 -12.51
N SER A 16 -1.49 -2.29 -13.83
CA SER A 16 -0.57 -3.15 -14.58
C SER A 16 0.86 -2.64 -14.52
N ASP A 17 1.05 -1.33 -14.70
CA ASP A 17 2.35 -0.65 -14.67
C ASP A 17 2.79 -0.29 -13.25
N ILE A 18 3.94 -0.80 -12.84
CA ILE A 18 4.52 -0.52 -11.53
C ILE A 18 5.17 0.89 -11.46
N HIS A 19 5.44 1.60 -12.54
CA HIS A 19 6.08 2.92 -12.41
C HIS A 19 5.06 4.06 -12.29
N SER A 20 3.81 3.81 -12.65
CA SER A 20 2.73 4.77 -12.51
C SER A 20 2.21 4.90 -11.06
N LEU A 21 1.88 6.13 -10.66
CA LEU A 21 1.21 6.42 -9.40
C LEU A 21 -0.30 6.51 -9.64
N PRO A 22 -1.12 5.75 -8.90
CA PRO A 22 -2.56 5.83 -9.08
C PRO A 22 -3.09 7.18 -8.55
N GLY A 23 -3.88 7.85 -9.38
CA GLY A 23 -4.61 9.08 -9.03
C GLY A 23 -5.89 8.74 -8.28
N GLU A 24 -5.76 8.37 -7.01
CA GLU A 24 -6.88 7.97 -6.16
C GLU A 24 -7.17 8.96 -5.03
N SER A 25 -8.41 8.91 -4.52
CA SER A 25 -8.77 9.62 -3.30
C SER A 25 -7.90 9.19 -2.12
N THR A 26 -7.42 10.16 -1.33
CA THR A 26 -6.53 9.90 -0.19
C THR A 26 -7.23 9.09 0.91
N TYR A 27 -8.54 9.27 1.08
CA TYR A 27 -9.34 8.67 2.15
C TYR A 27 -10.07 7.38 1.74
N ALA A 28 -9.91 6.92 0.49
CA ALA A 28 -10.58 5.72 -0.02
C ALA A 28 -9.59 4.76 -0.71
N GLY A 29 -10.09 3.62 -1.18
CA GLY A 29 -9.36 2.61 -1.94
C GLY A 29 -8.43 1.71 -1.11
N VAL A 30 -7.81 0.72 -1.76
CA VAL A 30 -6.92 -0.26 -1.13
C VAL A 30 -5.62 0.36 -0.60
N THR A 31 -5.40 0.22 0.69
CA THR A 31 -4.27 0.77 1.45
C THR A 31 -3.07 -0.17 1.46
N SER A 32 -2.48 -0.44 0.29
CA SER A 32 -1.11 -0.98 0.25
C SER A 32 -0.10 0.12 0.55
N PHE A 33 1.13 -0.27 0.87
CA PHE A 33 2.20 0.69 1.11
C PHE A 33 2.34 1.65 -0.08
N LEU A 34 2.14 2.95 0.15
CA LEU A 34 2.16 4.01 -0.88
C LEU A 34 1.28 3.75 -2.13
N ARG A 35 0.21 2.95 -2.02
CA ARG A 35 -0.63 2.51 -3.16
C ARG A 35 0.12 1.70 -4.22
N ARG A 36 1.23 1.06 -3.82
CA ARG A 36 1.99 0.14 -4.68
C ARG A 36 1.17 -1.11 -4.99
N PRO A 37 1.32 -1.72 -6.18
CA PRO A 37 0.64 -2.97 -6.52
C PRO A 37 0.93 -4.07 -5.52
N TYR A 38 -0.12 -4.73 -5.04
CA TYR A 38 -0.02 -5.90 -4.18
C TYR A 38 0.16 -7.14 -5.06
N ARG A 39 1.38 -7.69 -5.11
CA ARG A 39 1.72 -8.88 -5.89
C ARG A 39 2.65 -9.80 -5.11
N LYS A 40 2.52 -11.10 -5.36
CA LYS A 40 3.44 -12.12 -4.84
C LYS A 40 4.55 -12.47 -5.84
N ASP A 41 4.29 -12.26 -7.12
CA ASP A 41 5.30 -12.38 -8.17
C ASP A 41 6.25 -11.19 -8.10
N LEU A 42 7.55 -11.48 -8.07
CA LEU A 42 8.63 -10.50 -7.95
C LEU A 42 9.38 -10.27 -9.28
N THR A 43 8.89 -10.85 -10.37
CA THR A 43 9.46 -10.63 -11.71
C THR A 43 9.39 -9.16 -12.09
N ASN A 44 10.52 -8.58 -12.54
CA ASN A 44 10.65 -7.16 -12.91
C ASN A 44 10.32 -6.16 -11.78
N ILE A 45 10.64 -6.50 -10.52
CA ILE A 45 10.50 -5.58 -9.38
C ILE A 45 11.88 -5.14 -8.88
N ASP A 46 12.07 -3.82 -8.71
CA ASP A 46 13.30 -3.26 -8.15
C ASP A 46 13.39 -3.41 -6.62
N ALA A 47 12.25 -3.25 -5.94
CA ALA A 47 12.15 -3.34 -4.48
C ALA A 47 10.77 -3.83 -4.05
N ALA A 48 10.76 -4.66 -3.00
CA ALA A 48 9.54 -5.17 -2.37
C ALA A 48 9.44 -4.69 -0.92
N VAL A 49 8.22 -4.34 -0.49
CA VAL A 49 7.92 -3.97 0.89
C VAL A 49 7.16 -5.13 1.55
N ILE A 50 7.73 -5.67 2.62
CA ILE A 50 7.16 -6.77 3.38
C ILE A 50 7.01 -6.36 4.84
N GLY A 51 5.83 -6.56 5.38
CA GLY A 51 5.53 -6.34 6.79
C GLY A 51 5.76 -7.60 7.63
N ILE A 52 6.53 -7.49 8.71
CA ILE A 52 6.69 -8.56 9.71
C ILE A 52 5.98 -8.12 11.00
N PRO A 53 4.76 -8.62 11.29
CA PRO A 53 4.00 -8.22 12.47
C PRO A 53 4.49 -8.98 13.72
N PHE A 54 5.64 -8.57 14.26
CA PHE A 54 6.29 -9.23 15.41
C PHE A 54 6.67 -8.23 16.50
N ASP A 55 6.39 -8.58 17.76
CA ASP A 55 6.78 -7.79 18.93
C ASP A 55 7.01 -8.62 20.20
N THR A 56 7.11 -9.96 20.10
CA THR A 56 7.37 -10.81 21.29
C THR A 56 8.73 -10.53 21.94
N ALA A 57 9.67 -9.93 21.20
CA ALA A 57 10.97 -9.52 21.72
C ALA A 57 10.98 -8.14 22.44
N THR A 58 9.84 -7.45 22.54
CA THR A 58 9.80 -6.16 23.25
C THR A 58 9.92 -6.36 24.76
N THR A 59 10.73 -5.52 25.42
CA THR A 59 10.98 -5.59 26.87
C THR A 59 10.05 -4.71 27.71
N ASN A 60 9.26 -3.85 27.08
CA ASN A 60 8.38 -2.90 27.77
C ASN A 60 6.99 -2.85 27.13
N ARG A 61 6.76 -1.93 26.17
CA ARG A 61 5.44 -1.72 25.58
C ARG A 61 5.27 -2.53 24.29
N PRO A 62 4.35 -3.51 24.24
CA PRO A 62 4.01 -4.20 23.00
C PRO A 62 3.21 -3.29 22.06
N GLY A 63 3.10 -3.67 20.79
CA GLY A 63 2.34 -2.93 19.77
C GLY A 63 3.05 -2.75 18.44
N ALA A 64 4.36 -3.01 18.35
CA ALA A 64 5.10 -2.92 17.09
C ALA A 64 4.55 -3.86 16.01
N ARG A 65 3.86 -4.94 16.39
CA ARG A 65 3.16 -5.85 15.45
C ARG A 65 2.11 -5.15 14.58
N PHE A 66 1.57 -4.02 15.02
CA PHE A 66 0.61 -3.22 14.25
C PHE A 66 1.26 -2.25 13.27
N GLY A 67 2.58 -2.05 13.39
CA GLY A 67 3.39 -1.16 12.55
C GLY A 67 3.18 -1.39 11.05
N PRO A 68 3.31 -2.63 10.52
CA PRO A 68 3.12 -2.89 9.11
C PRO A 68 1.78 -2.39 8.54
N ARG A 69 0.68 -2.59 9.28
CA ARG A 69 -0.63 -2.09 8.86
C ARG A 69 -0.73 -0.57 8.99
N ALA A 70 -0.19 -0.01 10.07
CA ALA A 70 -0.17 1.43 10.30
C ALA A 70 0.59 2.17 9.20
N SER A 71 1.77 1.68 8.80
CA SER A 71 2.57 2.24 7.70
C SER A 71 1.91 2.12 6.33
N ALA A 72 1.12 1.07 6.10
CA ALA A 72 0.38 0.91 4.85
C ALA A 72 -0.83 1.87 4.75
N THR A 73 -1.44 2.22 5.88
CA THR A 73 -2.57 3.17 5.92
C THR A 73 -2.11 4.63 5.98
N HIS A 74 -1.05 4.94 6.74
CA HIS A 74 -0.54 6.30 6.90
C HIS A 74 0.34 6.67 5.71
N ARG A 75 -0.25 7.30 4.70
CA ARG A 75 0.46 7.79 3.51
C ARG A 75 0.84 9.28 3.59
N LEU A 76 0.36 10.02 4.58
CA LEU A 76 0.69 11.43 4.76
C LEU A 76 0.78 11.75 6.26
N ALA A 77 1.99 12.14 6.66
CA ALA A 77 2.32 12.93 7.83
C ALA A 77 3.45 13.89 7.40
#